data_AF-A0A949M6Y4-F1
#
_entry.id   AF-A0A949M6Y4-F1
#
_cell.length_a   1.000
_cell.length_b   1.000
_cell.length_c   1.000
_cell.angle_alpha   90.00
_cell.angle_beta   90.00
_cell.angle_gamma   90.00
#
_symmetry.space_group_name_H-M   'P 1'
#
loop_
_entity.id
_entity.type
_entity.pdbx_description
1 polymer ?
#
loop_
_entity_poly.entity_id
_entity_poly.type
_entity_poly.pdbx_seq_one_letter_code
_entity_poly.pdbx_strand_id
1 'polypeptide(L)'
;MANPDRLSGLDAAFLELERGGAHMHVASVMTFEGSPPSYDELLEAIGDRLHLVPRYRQKLARVPLGLGRPVWVDDPSFNLLYHLRHTALPQPGSNA
;
A
#
# COMPACT_ATOMS: atom_id res chain seq x y z
N MET A 1 -24.39 4.07 -13.45
CA MET A 1 -22.96 3.89 -13.82
C MET A 1 -22.19 3.66 -12.53
N ALA A 2 -21.42 2.59 -12.40
CA ALA A 2 -20.63 2.36 -11.18
C ALA A 2 -19.53 3.43 -11.10
N ASN A 3 -19.42 4.12 -9.95
CA ASN A 3 -18.30 5.02 -9.69
C ASN A 3 -17.06 4.14 -9.43
N PRO A 4 -16.03 4.15 -10.29
CA PRO A 4 -14.84 3.30 -10.15
C PRO A 4 -14.01 3.61 -8.89
N ASP A 5 -14.23 4.75 -8.25
CA ASP A 5 -13.56 5.13 -7.02
C ASP A 5 -14.32 4.73 -5.76
N ARG A 6 -15.59 4.34 -5.88
CA ARG A 6 -16.34 3.81 -4.74
C ARG A 6 -16.00 2.34 -4.53
N LEU A 7 -15.73 1.98 -3.28
CA LEU A 7 -15.42 0.59 -2.93
C LEU A 7 -16.57 -0.34 -3.32
N SER A 8 -16.20 -1.49 -3.88
CA SER A 8 -17.15 -2.57 -4.10
C SER A 8 -17.69 -3.08 -2.75
N GLY A 9 -18.73 -3.92 -2.80
CA GLY A 9 -19.29 -4.48 -1.57
C GLY A 9 -18.27 -5.40 -0.88
N LEU A 10 -17.53 -6.14 -1.70
CA LEU A 10 -16.47 -7.04 -1.24
C LEU A 10 -15.31 -6.26 -0.63
N ASP A 11 -14.79 -5.22 -1.30
CA ASP A 11 -13.67 -4.43 -0.76
C ASP A 11 -14.04 -3.75 0.57
N ALA A 12 -15.28 -3.25 0.70
CA ALA A 12 -15.76 -2.65 1.94
C ALA A 12 -15.84 -3.68 3.08
N ALA A 13 -16.18 -4.93 2.79
CA ALA A 13 -16.26 -5.98 3.80
C ALA A 13 -14.89 -6.24 4.47
N PHE A 14 -13.78 -6.05 3.77
CA PHE A 14 -12.44 -6.18 4.35
C PHE A 14 -12.21 -5.15 5.46
N LEU A 15 -12.65 -3.91 5.27
CA LEU A 15 -12.54 -2.87 6.31
C LEU A 15 -13.42 -3.18 7.52
N GLU A 16 -14.62 -3.71 7.29
CA GLU A 16 -15.56 -4.04 8.36
C GLU A 16 -15.13 -5.27 9.16
N LEU A 17 -14.41 -6.21 8.55
CA LEU A 17 -13.94 -7.44 9.19
C LEU A 17 -12.59 -7.30 9.90
N GLU A 18 -11.78 -6.29 9.55
CA GLU A 18 -10.48 -6.08 10.20
C GLU A 18 -10.65 -5.80 11.70
N ARG A 19 -10.00 -6.62 12.53
CA ARG A 19 -10.02 -6.53 14.00
C ARG A 19 -8.64 -6.87 14.55
N GLY A 20 -8.36 -6.52 15.80
CA GLY A 20 -7.04 -6.68 16.42
C GLY A 20 -6.44 -8.08 16.21
N GLY A 21 -5.35 -8.15 15.43
CA GLY A 21 -4.63 -9.37 15.05
C GLY A 21 -5.09 -10.04 13.74
N ALA A 22 -6.31 -9.72 13.26
CA ALA A 22 -6.87 -10.19 12.00
C ALA A 22 -6.82 -9.08 10.95
N HIS A 23 -5.64 -8.83 10.42
CA HIS A 23 -5.44 -7.84 9.37
C HIS A 23 -5.97 -8.31 8.03
N MET A 24 -6.56 -7.39 7.28
CA MET A 24 -7.18 -7.69 5.98
C MET A 24 -6.30 -7.25 4.79
N HIS A 25 -4.98 -7.16 5.00
CA HIS A 25 -4.01 -6.93 3.92
C HIS A 25 -3.39 -8.25 3.46
N VAL A 26 -2.92 -8.26 2.22
CA VAL A 26 -2.07 -9.33 1.68
C VAL A 26 -0.60 -8.92 1.79
N ALA A 27 0.28 -9.90 1.89
CA ALA A 27 1.72 -9.70 1.87
C ALA A 27 2.38 -10.75 0.97
N SER A 28 3.52 -10.39 0.40
CA SER A 28 4.37 -11.29 -0.38
C SER A 28 5.82 -11.07 0.03
N VAL A 29 6.59 -12.15 0.07
CA VAL A 29 8.04 -12.12 0.29
C VAL A 29 8.69 -12.64 -0.98
N MET A 30 9.65 -11.87 -1.49
CA MET A 30 10.39 -12.20 -2.71
C MET A 30 11.88 -12.20 -2.38
N THR A 31 12.59 -13.20 -2.87
CA THR A 31 14.05 -13.29 -2.80
C THR A 31 14.64 -12.99 -4.16
N PHE A 32 15.76 -12.27 -4.16
CA PHE A 32 16.46 -11.86 -5.38
C PHE A 32 17.94 -12.25 -5.28
N GLU A 33 18.53 -12.64 -6.40
CA GLU A 33 19.98 -12.88 -6.51
C GLU A 33 20.70 -11.58 -6.91
N GLY A 34 22.00 -11.49 -6.58
CA GLY A 34 22.85 -10.35 -6.92
C GLY A 34 22.99 -9.32 -5.80
N SER A 35 23.74 -8.25 -6.08
CA SER A 35 23.89 -7.13 -5.15
C SER A 35 22.59 -6.32 -5.11
N PRO A 36 22.04 -6.00 -3.92
CA PRO A 36 20.85 -5.18 -3.82
C PRO A 36 21.15 -3.76 -4.34
N PRO A 37 20.19 -3.10 -5.01
CA PRO A 37 20.31 -1.68 -5.31
C PRO A 37 20.42 -0.88 -4.01
N SER A 38 20.99 0.31 -4.09
CA SER A 38 20.90 1.28 -3.02
C SER A 38 19.44 1.68 -2.75
N TYR A 39 19.19 2.17 -1.55
CA TYR A 39 17.85 2.62 -1.17
C TYR A 39 17.34 3.76 -2.06
N ASP A 40 18.23 4.67 -2.47
CA ASP A 40 17.89 5.81 -3.32
C ASP A 40 17.54 5.36 -4.75
N GLU A 41 18.27 4.39 -5.32
CA GLU A 41 17.92 3.79 -6.61
C GLU A 41 16.55 3.11 -6.58
N LEU A 42 16.21 2.42 -5.48
CA LEU A 42 14.90 1.80 -5.32
C LEU A 42 13.77 2.85 -5.17
N LEU A 43 14.03 3.93 -4.43
CA LEU A 43 13.10 5.04 -4.27
C LEU A 43 12.79 5.71 -5.60
N GLU A 44 13.81 6.03 -6.40
CA GLU A 44 13.67 6.64 -7.72
C GLU A 44 12.89 5.72 -8.66
N ALA A 45 13.28 4.44 -8.73
CA ALA A 45 12.63 3.46 -9.60
C ALA A 45 11.13 3.28 -9.30
N ILE A 46 10.73 3.29 -8.02
CA ILE A 46 9.33 3.21 -7.62
C ILE A 46 8.63 4.55 -7.89
N GLY A 47 9.23 5.66 -7.48
CA GLY A 47 8.69 7.01 -7.62
C GLY A 47 8.30 7.33 -9.06
N ASP A 48 9.19 7.04 -10.01
CA ASP A 48 8.99 7.25 -11.43
C ASP A 48 7.81 6.47 -12.01
N ARG A 49 7.41 5.37 -11.38
CA ARG A 49 6.35 4.48 -11.87
C ARG A 49 5.03 4.63 -11.12
N LEU A 50 4.98 5.37 -10.00
CA LEU A 50 3.75 5.54 -9.21
C LEU A 50 2.60 6.12 -10.03
N HIS A 51 2.88 6.94 -11.03
CA HIS A 51 1.86 7.52 -11.91
C HIS A 51 1.14 6.47 -12.77
N LEU A 52 1.75 5.31 -13.02
CA LEU A 52 1.16 4.21 -13.79
C LEU A 52 0.07 3.47 -13.00
N VAL A 53 0.09 3.60 -11.66
CA VAL A 53 -0.90 2.97 -10.77
C VAL A 53 -1.42 4.02 -9.78
N PRO A 54 -2.35 4.92 -10.21
CA PRO A 54 -2.82 6.04 -9.38
C PRO A 54 -3.31 5.63 -8.00
N ARG A 55 -3.88 4.44 -7.87
CA ARG A 55 -4.41 3.88 -6.60
C ARG A 55 -3.37 3.85 -5.48
N TYR A 56 -2.08 3.75 -5.79
CA TYR A 56 -1.00 3.74 -4.78
C TYR A 56 -0.76 5.11 -4.10
N ARG A 57 -1.29 6.20 -4.66
CA ARG A 57 -1.21 7.55 -4.07
C ARG A 57 -2.54 8.00 -3.45
N GLN A 58 -3.47 7.07 -3.28
CA GLN A 58 -4.82 7.34 -2.81
C GLN A 58 -5.06 6.78 -1.41
N LYS A 59 -6.01 7.40 -0.72
CA LYS A 59 -6.52 6.94 0.57
C LYS A 59 -8.03 6.80 0.54
N LEU A 60 -8.57 6.11 1.54
CA LEU A 60 -10.00 5.97 1.72
C LEU A 60 -10.58 7.19 2.44
N ALA A 61 -11.55 7.83 1.81
CA ALA A 61 -12.39 8.86 2.43
C ALA A 61 -13.78 8.31 2.74
N ARG A 62 -14.28 8.59 3.94
CA ARG A 62 -15.65 8.26 4.32
C ARG A 62 -16.61 9.27 3.71
N VAL A 63 -17.75 8.78 3.23
CA VAL A 63 -18.85 9.64 2.80
C VAL A 63 -19.49 10.27 4.05
N PRO A 64 -19.78 11.59 4.04
CA PRO A 64 -20.45 12.26 5.16
C PRO A 64 -21.70 11.52 5.62
N LEU A 65 -21.92 11.50 6.94
CA LEU A 65 -23.07 10.86 7.59
C LEU A 65 -23.21 9.34 7.32
N GLY A 66 -22.20 8.69 6.76
CA GLY A 66 -22.25 7.25 6.45
C GLY A 66 -23.21 6.90 5.32
N LEU A 67 -23.59 7.87 4.47
CA LEU A 67 -24.57 7.70 3.39
C LEU A 67 -24.08 6.84 2.21
N GLY A 68 -22.89 6.27 2.31
CA GLY A 68 -22.36 5.38 1.30
C GLY A 68 -21.05 4.74 1.72
N ARG A 69 -20.67 3.69 0.99
CA ARG A 69 -19.35 3.05 1.12
C ARG A 69 -18.22 4.07 0.88
N PRO A 70 -17.06 3.90 1.53
CA PRO A 70 -15.90 4.73 1.30
C PRO A 70 -15.55 4.87 -0.19
N VAL A 71 -14.86 5.95 -0.51
CA VAL A 71 -14.33 6.23 -1.84
C VAL A 71 -12.83 6.45 -1.76
N TRP A 72 -12.12 6.07 -2.81
CA TRP A 72 -10.73 6.44 -3.01
C TRP A 72 -10.63 7.92 -3.39
N VAL A 73 -9.68 8.61 -2.78
CA VAL A 73 -9.32 9.99 -3.10
C VAL A 73 -7.81 10.13 -3.12
N ASP A 74 -7.29 11.05 -3.94
CA ASP A 74 -5.86 11.37 -3.91
C ASP A 74 -5.45 11.85 -2.53
N ASP A 75 -4.32 11.37 -2.04
CA ASP A 75 -3.75 11.80 -0.78
C ASP A 75 -2.83 13.01 -1.00
N PRO A 76 -3.23 14.24 -0.62
CA PRO A 76 -2.39 15.43 -0.79
C PRO A 76 -1.13 15.39 0.08
N SER A 77 -1.10 14.52 1.09
CA SER A 77 0.04 14.31 1.98
C SER A 77 0.83 13.04 1.69
N PHE A 78 0.65 12.43 0.50
CA PHE A 78 1.34 11.19 0.14
C PHE A 78 2.86 11.33 0.31
N ASN A 79 3.46 10.37 1.02
CA ASN A 79 4.89 10.36 1.31
C ASN A 79 5.48 8.98 0.99
N LEU A 80 6.24 8.87 -0.10
CA LEU A 80 6.87 7.60 -0.51
C LEU A 80 7.77 7.01 0.58
N LEU A 81 8.50 7.84 1.33
CA LEU A 81 9.40 7.40 2.41
C LEU A 81 8.64 6.81 3.60
N TYR A 82 7.34 7.07 3.72
CA TYR A 82 6.51 6.41 4.71
C TYR A 82 6.19 4.97 4.31
N HIS A 83 5.97 4.74 3.02
CA HIS A 83 5.53 3.46 2.46
C HIS A 83 6.69 2.53 2.08
N LEU A 84 7.83 3.07 1.65
CA LEU A 84 9.04 2.30 1.40
C LEU A 84 9.94 2.33 2.63
N ARG A 85 10.31 1.15 3.13
CA ARG A 85 11.15 1.00 4.32
C ARG A 85 12.34 0.11 3.98
N HIS A 86 13.52 0.52 4.44
CA HIS A 86 14.74 -0.25 4.35
C HIS A 86 15.10 -0.77 5.75
N THR A 87 15.28 -2.08 5.86
CA THR A 87 15.68 -2.74 7.09
C THR A 87 16.65 -3.88 6.75
N ALA A 88 17.44 -4.28 7.73
CA ALA A 88 18.37 -5.39 7.61
C ALA A 88 18.19 -6.34 8.80
N LEU A 89 18.38 -7.63 8.55
CA LEU A 89 18.48 -8.60 9.65
C LEU A 89 19.74 -8.30 10.48
N PRO A 90 19.70 -8.52 11.81
CA PRO A 90 20.91 -8.50 12.62
C PRO A 90 21.95 -9.46 12.06
N GLN A 91 23.23 -9.07 12.13
CA GLN A 91 24.34 -9.98 11.87
C GLN A 91 24.19 -11.25 12.71
N PRO A 92 24.44 -12.46 12.16
CA PRO A 92 25.09 -12.72 10.87
C PRO A 92 24.15 -12.84 9.65
N GLY A 93 22.83 -12.64 9.81
CA GLY A 93 21.87 -12.63 8.69
C GLY A 93 22.01 -13.79 7.72
N SER A 94 21.89 -15.05 8.18
CA SER A 94 21.99 -16.23 7.32
C SER A 94 20.67 -16.55 6.63
N ASN A 95 20.74 -17.05 5.39
CA ASN A 95 19.63 -17.76 4.75
C ASN A 95 19.51 -19.13 5.43
N ALA A 96 18.46 -19.32 6.26
CA ALA A 96 18.01 -20.67 6.57
C ALA A 96 17.22 -21.21 5.37
#